data_AF-A0AAW6JWL1-F1
#
_entry.id   AF-A0AAW6JWL1-F1
#
_cell.length_a   1.000
_cell.length_b   1.000
_cell.length_c   1.000
_cell.angle_alpha   90.00
_cell.angle_beta   90.00
_cell.angle_gamma   90.00
#
_symmetry.space_group_name_H-M   'P 1'
#
loop_
_entity.id
_entity.type
_entity.pdbx_description
1 polymer ?
#
loop_
_entity_poly.entity_id
_entity_poly.type
_entity_poly.pdbx_seq_one_letter_code
_entity_poly.pdbx_strand_id
1 'polypeptide(L)'
;MSKSIEEKIIDVLFEKNRINFVMKDNLAKFLKEKYEPEMKKSKIRKSELIEVTHKYLTPATLSDFVTLDRFGLLQCDIEEILDVGKVTVKQLINTGKIRVLTTITDSRSSFSIKYHVCSIPDIIKVSECENLEPKRIVHRAVHNLPQTDENIAWALYIINKSAKVSRDTKNRSYRSGDYRICNAAKTRMLSHYCLKDAVIKKLIAENRMEFVGINKQELPDGNVQYLELYKIGRFSFHLLCEDTSRYKADFILGDIHDLISADKSRDIKMTYRDAVHLLETYSGVHLTSDKD
;
A
#
# COMPACT_ATOMS: atom_id res chain seq x y z
N MET A 1 -0.57 -4.79 28.45
CA MET A 1 -0.84 -3.41 28.90
C MET A 1 -0.78 -2.52 27.68
N SER A 2 -1.75 -1.61 27.50
CA SER A 2 -1.67 -0.62 26.42
C SER A 2 -0.51 0.34 26.72
N LYS A 3 0.33 0.62 25.72
CA LYS A 3 1.38 1.65 25.83
C LYS A 3 0.75 3.01 26.15
N SER A 4 1.43 3.83 26.96
CA SER A 4 1.05 5.23 27.19
C SER A 4 1.22 6.05 25.90
N ILE A 5 0.65 7.25 25.85
CA ILE A 5 0.78 8.12 24.68
C ILE A 5 2.23 8.56 24.46
N GLU A 6 2.95 8.83 25.55
CA GLU A 6 4.36 9.20 25.56
C GLU A 6 5.24 8.06 25.04
N GLU A 7 4.96 6.83 25.44
CA GLU A 7 5.64 5.64 24.92
C GLU A 7 5.45 5.51 23.40
N LYS A 8 4.20 5.66 22.91
CA LYS A 8 3.89 5.64 21.47
C LYS A 8 4.61 6.75 20.71
N ILE A 9 4.66 7.95 21.28
CA ILE A 9 5.37 9.10 20.69
C ILE A 9 6.86 8.77 20.56
N ILE A 10 7.49 8.25 21.62
CA ILE A 10 8.92 7.91 21.63
C ILE A 10 9.23 6.81 20.61
N ASP A 11 8.40 5.77 20.54
CA ASP A 11 8.54 4.71 19.53
C ASP A 11 8.58 5.31 18.12
N VAL A 12 7.62 6.16 17.77
CA VAL A 12 7.54 6.79 16.44
C VAL A 12 8.73 7.73 16.18
N LEU A 13 9.17 8.49 17.20
CA LEU A 13 10.34 9.36 17.08
C LEU A 13 11.60 8.56 16.72
N PHE A 14 11.78 7.38 17.31
CA PHE A 14 12.91 6.48 17.04
C PHE A 14 12.75 5.75 15.70
N GLU A 15 11.63 5.05 15.49
CA GLU A 15 11.39 4.23 14.30
C GLU A 15 11.43 5.05 13.01
N LYS A 16 10.85 6.25 13.03
CA LYS A 16 10.81 7.16 11.86
C LYS A 16 11.95 8.18 11.88
N ASN A 17 12.87 8.07 12.84
CA ASN A 17 14.06 8.90 12.96
C ASN A 17 13.75 10.41 12.94
N ARG A 18 12.70 10.84 13.65
CA ARG A 18 12.22 12.24 13.66
C ARG A 18 13.16 13.18 14.41
N ILE A 19 14.04 12.65 15.25
CA ILE A 19 15.10 13.41 15.96
C ILE A 19 16.05 14.13 14.96
N ASN A 20 16.12 13.64 13.72
CA ASN A 20 16.89 14.31 12.66
C ASN A 20 16.35 15.69 12.27
N PHE A 21 15.10 16.03 12.59
CA PHE A 21 14.56 17.35 12.31
C PHE A 21 15.21 18.45 13.15
N VAL A 22 15.71 18.11 14.33
CA VAL A 22 16.43 19.04 15.20
C VAL A 22 17.81 19.33 14.61
N MET A 23 18.22 20.60 14.57
CA MET A 23 19.56 20.97 14.11
C MET A 23 20.65 20.32 14.97
N LYS A 24 21.75 19.89 14.34
CA LYS A 24 22.87 19.20 15.00
C LYS A 24 23.39 19.98 16.21
N ASP A 25 23.68 21.27 16.03
CA ASP A 25 24.29 22.09 17.08
C ASP A 25 23.35 22.35 18.25
N ASN A 26 22.04 22.50 17.98
CA ASN A 26 21.01 22.64 19.00
C ASN A 26 20.92 21.35 19.85
N LEU A 27 20.87 20.19 19.20
CA LEU A 27 20.83 18.91 19.89
C LEU A 27 22.11 18.67 20.72
N ALA A 28 23.28 18.96 20.16
CA ALA A 28 24.55 18.84 20.87
C ALA A 28 24.67 19.79 22.07
N LYS A 29 24.13 21.01 21.95
CA LYS A 29 24.09 21.97 23.06
C LYS A 29 23.20 21.46 24.19
N PHE A 30 21.98 21.07 23.85
CA PHE A 30 20.99 20.58 24.80
C PHE A 30 21.45 19.32 25.55
N LEU A 31 21.94 18.31 24.84
CA LEU A 31 22.43 17.08 25.47
C LEU A 31 23.59 17.35 26.41
N LYS A 32 24.51 18.25 26.04
CA LYS A 32 25.62 18.63 26.91
C LYS A 32 25.15 19.33 28.19
N GLU A 33 24.20 20.25 28.06
CA GLU A 33 23.74 21.06 29.19
C GLU A 33 22.86 20.26 30.17
N LYS A 34 22.06 19.30 29.68
CA LYS A 34 21.10 18.58 30.51
C LYS A 34 21.51 17.16 30.94
N TYR A 35 22.27 16.44 30.13
CA TYR A 35 22.47 15.00 30.34
C TYR A 35 23.94 14.54 30.30
N GLU A 36 24.77 15.15 29.45
CA GLU A 36 26.15 14.69 29.15
C GLU A 36 27.17 15.87 29.18
N PRO A 37 27.47 16.44 30.35
CA PRO A 37 28.31 17.65 30.48
C PRO A 37 29.74 17.48 29.94
N GLU A 38 30.27 16.25 29.97
CA GLU A 38 31.61 15.92 29.46
C GLU A 38 31.66 15.71 27.94
N MET A 39 30.51 15.81 27.25
CA MET A 39 30.44 15.60 25.80
C MET A 39 31.24 16.65 25.02
N LYS A 40 32.17 16.17 24.19
CA LYS A 40 32.99 17.00 23.30
C LYS A 40 32.24 17.36 22.02
N LYS A 41 31.77 18.61 21.92
CA LYS A 41 30.98 19.12 20.77
C LYS A 41 31.74 19.10 19.43
N SER A 42 33.06 19.30 19.43
CA SER A 42 33.82 19.70 18.24
C SER A 42 34.05 18.61 17.17
N LYS A 43 33.60 17.36 17.39
CA LYS A 43 33.78 16.26 16.41
C LYS A 43 32.64 15.25 16.33
N ILE A 44 31.56 15.44 17.10
CA ILE A 44 30.48 14.44 17.19
C ILE A 44 29.60 14.45 15.93
N ARG A 45 29.28 13.26 15.40
CA ARG A 45 28.38 13.12 14.25
C ARG A 45 26.92 13.27 14.68
N LYS A 46 26.04 13.64 13.75
CA LYS A 46 24.59 13.75 14.04
C LYS A 46 24.00 12.39 14.43
N SER A 47 24.44 11.30 13.81
CA SER A 47 24.05 9.93 14.18
C SER A 47 24.43 9.58 15.62
N GLU A 48 25.65 9.91 16.05
CA GLU A 48 26.13 9.68 17.42
C GLU A 48 25.29 10.48 18.43
N LEU A 49 24.91 11.72 18.11
CA LEU A 49 24.00 12.51 18.96
C LEU A 49 22.60 11.87 19.09
N ILE A 50 22.13 11.23 18.03
CA ILE A 50 20.83 10.51 18.05
C ILE A 50 20.94 9.27 18.93
N GLU A 51 22.02 8.50 18.83
CA GLU A 51 22.27 7.34 19.70
C GLU A 51 22.34 7.75 21.19
N VAL A 52 22.98 8.87 21.50
CA VAL A 52 22.98 9.44 22.87
C VAL A 52 21.56 9.85 23.27
N THR A 53 20.81 10.49 22.37
CA THR A 53 19.41 10.87 22.62
C THR A 53 18.56 9.66 22.97
N HIS A 54 18.76 8.51 22.33
CA HIS A 54 18.00 7.29 22.62
C HIS A 54 18.17 6.81 24.07
N LYS A 55 19.30 7.11 24.71
CA LYS A 55 19.54 6.73 26.12
C LYS A 55 18.72 7.58 27.09
N TYR A 56 18.44 8.83 26.74
CA TYR A 56 17.87 9.83 27.64
C TYR A 56 16.45 10.22 27.29
N LEU A 57 15.96 9.93 26.08
CA LEU A 57 14.58 10.20 25.69
C LEU A 57 13.67 9.08 26.19
N THR A 58 13.04 9.33 27.33
CA THR A 58 12.12 8.42 28.03
C THR A 58 10.80 9.16 28.31
N PRO A 59 9.71 8.47 28.67
CA PRO A 59 8.46 9.16 29.03
C PRO A 59 8.65 10.23 30.12
N ALA A 60 9.49 9.96 31.11
CA ALA A 60 9.77 10.88 32.21
C ALA A 60 10.57 12.14 31.80
N THR A 61 11.33 12.06 30.71
CA THR A 61 12.22 13.13 30.23
C THR A 61 11.75 13.77 28.93
N LEU A 62 10.68 13.26 28.30
CA LEU A 62 10.14 13.76 27.05
C LEU A 62 9.87 15.27 27.09
N SER A 63 9.35 15.77 28.23
CA SER A 63 9.07 17.20 28.44
C SER A 63 10.32 18.09 28.38
N ASP A 64 11.52 17.55 28.60
CA ASP A 64 12.74 18.30 28.40
C ASP A 64 13.01 18.54 26.91
N PHE A 65 12.79 17.51 26.08
CA PHE A 65 13.11 17.54 24.66
C PHE A 65 12.13 18.37 23.83
N VAL A 66 10.87 18.52 24.25
CA VAL A 66 9.89 19.35 23.54
C VAL A 66 10.25 20.85 23.54
N THR A 67 11.27 21.25 24.30
CA THR A 67 11.84 22.61 24.28
C THR A 67 12.75 22.86 23.07
N LEU A 68 13.19 21.80 22.38
CA LEU A 68 14.06 21.91 21.21
C LEU A 68 13.28 22.37 19.97
N ASP A 69 13.83 23.35 19.26
CA ASP A 69 13.29 23.76 17.96
C ASP A 69 13.26 22.56 17.00
N ARG A 70 12.14 22.44 16.28
CA ARG A 70 11.83 21.35 15.32
C ARG A 70 11.74 19.95 15.93
N PHE A 71 11.75 19.81 17.26
CA PHE A 71 11.45 18.53 17.90
C PHE A 71 9.93 18.32 17.95
N GLY A 72 9.43 17.48 17.05
CA GLY A 72 8.00 17.24 16.92
C GLY A 72 7.67 16.12 15.94
N LEU A 73 6.39 16.01 15.61
CA LEU A 73 5.83 14.91 14.82
C LEU A 73 5.16 15.41 13.55
N LEU A 74 5.10 14.58 12.51
CA LEU A 74 4.38 14.90 11.28
C LEU A 74 2.90 14.50 11.38
N GLN A 75 2.08 15.00 10.45
CA GLN A 75 0.66 14.64 10.38
C GLN A 75 0.42 13.12 10.34
N CYS A 76 1.19 12.39 9.54
CA CYS A 76 1.06 10.92 9.45
C CYS A 76 1.42 10.22 10.76
N ASP A 77 2.37 10.77 11.51
CA ASP A 77 2.79 10.24 12.81
C ASP A 77 1.66 10.43 13.85
N ILE A 78 0.96 11.57 13.79
CA ILE A 78 -0.20 11.85 14.66
C ILE A 78 -1.36 10.89 14.36
N GLU A 79 -1.61 10.58 13.09
CA GLU A 79 -2.63 9.60 12.70
C GLU A 79 -2.38 8.24 13.36
N GLU A 80 -1.12 7.81 13.41
CA GLU A 80 -0.68 6.54 14.01
C GLU A 80 -0.76 6.58 15.56
N ILE A 81 -0.27 7.66 16.17
CA ILE A 81 -0.19 7.80 17.63
C ILE A 81 -1.57 7.91 18.28
N LEU A 82 -2.46 8.73 17.70
CA LEU A 82 -3.82 8.96 18.19
C LEU A 82 -4.82 7.92 17.67
N ASP A 83 -4.41 7.06 16.74
CA ASP A 83 -5.28 6.12 16.01
C ASP A 83 -6.51 6.83 15.43
N VAL A 84 -6.29 7.89 14.64
CA VAL A 84 -7.37 8.67 14.00
C VAL A 84 -7.14 8.84 12.51
N GLY A 85 -8.20 9.17 11.78
CA GLY A 85 -8.11 9.43 10.34
C GLY A 85 -7.42 10.76 10.01
N LYS A 86 -6.80 10.82 8.82
CA LYS A 86 -6.19 12.03 8.24
C LYS A 86 -7.06 13.29 8.33
N VAL A 87 -8.37 13.15 8.11
CA VAL A 87 -9.33 14.27 8.17
C VAL A 87 -9.41 14.85 9.58
N THR A 88 -9.46 13.99 10.60
CA THR A 88 -9.48 14.37 12.01
C THR A 88 -8.20 15.12 12.38
N VAL A 89 -7.02 14.59 12.02
CA VAL A 89 -5.75 15.29 12.29
C VAL A 89 -5.69 16.65 11.61
N LYS A 90 -6.15 16.74 10.36
CA LYS A 90 -6.20 18.02 9.64
C LYS A 90 -7.12 19.02 10.33
N GLN A 91 -8.27 18.56 10.84
CA GLN A 91 -9.19 19.41 11.61
C GLN A 91 -8.52 19.91 12.89
N LEU A 92 -7.87 19.03 13.67
CA LEU A 92 -7.16 19.40 14.90
C LEU A 92 -6.09 20.47 14.66
N ILE A 93 -5.35 20.37 13.56
CA ILE A 93 -4.36 21.38 13.16
C ILE A 93 -5.05 22.68 12.75
N ASN A 94 -6.07 22.62 11.88
CA ASN A 94 -6.77 23.80 11.38
C ASN A 94 -7.50 24.58 12.47
N THR A 95 -8.04 23.91 13.49
CA THR A 95 -8.68 24.54 14.64
C THR A 95 -7.68 25.01 15.71
N GLY A 96 -6.37 24.83 15.47
CA GLY A 96 -5.32 25.23 16.40
C GLY A 96 -5.21 24.38 17.66
N LYS A 97 -5.89 23.22 17.72
CA LYS A 97 -5.77 22.28 18.85
C LYS A 97 -4.41 21.59 18.87
N ILE A 98 -3.81 21.39 17.69
CA ILE A 98 -2.41 20.97 17.53
C ILE A 98 -1.68 22.05 16.75
N ARG A 99 -0.69 22.70 17.37
CA ARG A 99 0.08 23.75 16.69
C ARG A 99 1.16 23.16 15.80
N VAL A 100 1.34 23.78 14.64
CA VAL A 100 2.51 23.58 13.78
C VAL A 100 3.65 24.43 14.31
N LEU A 101 4.73 23.80 14.74
CA LEU A 101 5.94 24.46 15.24
C LEU A 101 6.76 25.05 14.10
N THR A 102 6.94 24.29 13.02
CA THR A 102 7.73 24.71 11.86
C THR A 102 7.33 23.95 10.60
N THR A 103 7.82 24.41 9.46
CA THR A 103 7.68 23.71 8.17
C THR A 103 9.05 23.42 7.59
N ILE A 104 9.36 22.14 7.41
CA ILE A 104 10.59 21.67 6.78
C ILE A 104 10.30 21.46 5.29
N THR A 105 11.18 21.97 4.43
CA THR A 105 11.05 21.79 2.98
C THR A 105 12.15 20.83 2.50
N ASP A 106 11.77 19.69 1.94
CA ASP A 106 12.65 18.78 1.21
C ASP A 106 12.54 19.12 -0.28
N SER A 107 13.57 19.77 -0.82
CA SER A 107 13.67 20.11 -2.23
C SER A 107 14.37 18.99 -2.99
N ARG A 108 13.62 18.26 -3.82
CA ARG A 108 14.16 17.25 -4.74
C ARG A 108 14.03 17.77 -6.17
N SER A 109 15.14 18.22 -6.74
CA SER A 109 15.31 18.66 -8.14
C SER A 109 14.15 19.50 -8.72
N SER A 110 13.04 18.88 -9.14
CA SER A 110 11.89 19.52 -9.78
C SER A 110 10.68 19.79 -8.88
N PHE A 111 10.67 19.35 -7.61
CA PHE A 111 9.57 19.62 -6.68
C PHE A 111 10.05 19.80 -5.23
N SER A 112 9.28 20.54 -4.43
CA SER A 112 9.52 20.72 -3.00
C SER A 112 8.37 20.11 -2.20
N ILE A 113 8.71 19.24 -1.24
CA ILE A 113 7.74 18.68 -0.29
C ILE A 113 7.86 19.46 1.01
N LYS A 114 6.73 19.99 1.50
CA LYS A 114 6.64 20.68 2.78
C LYS A 114 6.09 19.74 3.84
N TYR A 115 6.84 19.56 4.92
CA TYR A 115 6.45 18.78 6.09
C TYR A 115 6.18 19.74 7.25
N HIS A 116 4.98 19.66 7.82
CA HIS A 116 4.61 20.43 9.00
C HIS A 116 4.96 19.65 10.26
N VAL A 117 5.89 20.18 11.05
CA VAL A 117 6.29 19.61 12.33
C VAL A 117 5.36 20.14 13.41
N CYS A 118 4.66 19.25 14.10
CA CYS A 118 3.60 19.56 15.04
C CYS A 118 4.05 19.36 16.51
N SER A 119 3.41 20.10 17.41
CA SER A 119 3.70 20.15 18.84
C SER A 119 3.34 18.85 19.57
N ILE A 120 4.34 18.18 20.16
CA ILE A 120 4.15 17.00 21.01
C ILE A 120 3.27 17.30 22.24
N PRO A 121 3.48 18.39 23.00
CA PRO A 121 2.61 18.73 24.13
C PRO A 121 1.13 18.87 23.74
N ASP A 122 0.85 19.44 22.56
CA ASP A 122 -0.53 19.60 22.10
C ASP A 122 -1.15 18.24 21.71
N ILE A 123 -0.35 17.31 21.16
CA ILE A 123 -0.78 15.94 20.85
C ILE A 123 -1.13 15.16 22.12
N ILE A 124 -0.28 15.24 23.16
CA ILE A 124 -0.55 14.62 24.47
C ILE A 124 -1.84 15.18 25.05
N LYS A 125 -1.99 16.51 25.08
CA LYS A 125 -3.20 17.16 25.58
C LYS A 125 -4.46 16.71 24.84
N VAL A 126 -4.40 16.63 23.51
CA VAL A 126 -5.52 16.15 22.68
C VAL A 126 -5.86 14.70 23.03
N SER A 127 -4.87 13.83 23.26
CA SER A 127 -5.12 12.44 23.65
C SER A 127 -5.81 12.30 25.01
N GLU A 128 -5.61 13.25 25.92
CA GLU A 128 -6.18 13.24 27.27
C GLU A 128 -7.56 13.91 27.36
N CYS A 129 -7.79 14.94 26.55
CA CYS A 129 -8.95 15.84 26.70
C CYS A 129 -10.04 15.67 25.63
N GLU A 130 -9.73 15.05 24.50
CA GLU A 130 -10.67 14.94 23.38
C GLU A 130 -11.19 13.49 23.26
N ASN A 131 -12.51 13.34 23.17
CA ASN A 131 -13.12 12.09 22.74
C ASN A 131 -12.93 11.94 21.23
N LEU A 132 -11.77 11.40 20.85
CA LEU A 132 -11.45 11.15 19.45
C LEU A 132 -12.12 9.86 18.98
N GLU A 133 -12.89 9.96 17.90
CA GLU A 133 -13.38 8.78 17.21
C GLU A 133 -12.18 8.07 16.57
N PRO A 134 -11.90 6.80 16.95
CA PRO A 134 -10.79 6.07 16.39
C PRO A 134 -10.95 5.96 14.88
N LYS A 135 -9.82 5.86 14.18
CA LYS A 135 -9.78 5.66 12.74
C LYS A 135 -10.68 4.47 12.45
N ARG A 136 -11.74 4.69 11.65
CA ARG A 136 -12.54 3.57 11.13
C ARG A 136 -11.62 2.73 10.26
N ILE A 137 -10.96 1.75 10.86
CA ILE A 137 -10.35 0.68 10.11
C ILE A 137 -11.54 -0.11 9.59
N VAL A 138 -11.85 0.08 8.31
CA VAL A 138 -12.77 -0.82 7.61
C VAL A 138 -12.02 -2.15 7.43
N HIS A 139 -11.85 -2.88 8.53
CA HIS A 139 -11.68 -4.32 8.51
C HIS A 139 -13.02 -4.89 8.05
N ARG A 140 -13.33 -4.74 6.77
CA ARG A 140 -14.28 -5.65 6.13
C ARG A 140 -13.63 -7.02 6.24
N ALA A 141 -14.17 -7.82 7.16
CA ALA A 141 -13.76 -9.19 7.42
C ALA A 141 -13.58 -9.90 6.08
N VAL A 142 -12.40 -10.49 5.90
CA VAL A 142 -12.17 -11.41 4.79
C VAL A 142 -12.70 -12.75 5.23
N HIS A 143 -13.66 -13.27 4.50
CA HIS A 143 -14.19 -14.59 4.81
C HIS A 143 -13.15 -15.61 4.33
N ASN A 144 -12.72 -16.51 5.21
CA ASN A 144 -11.90 -17.66 4.83
C ASN A 144 -12.77 -18.65 4.06
N LEU A 145 -13.04 -18.33 2.80
CA LEU A 145 -13.83 -19.17 1.91
C LEU A 145 -13.05 -20.47 1.62
N PRO A 146 -13.73 -21.62 1.58
CA PRO A 146 -13.08 -22.89 1.26
C PRO A 146 -12.58 -22.87 -0.20
N GLN A 147 -11.45 -23.54 -0.45
CA GLN A 147 -10.77 -23.60 -1.76
C GLN A 147 -11.44 -24.59 -2.74
N THR A 148 -12.76 -24.52 -2.85
CA THR A 148 -13.55 -25.31 -3.81
C THR A 148 -13.39 -24.76 -5.23
N ASP A 149 -13.61 -25.60 -6.24
CA ASP A 149 -13.54 -25.19 -7.65
C ASP A 149 -14.48 -24.02 -7.97
N GLU A 150 -15.69 -24.02 -7.39
CA GLU A 150 -16.65 -22.94 -7.60
C GLU A 150 -16.17 -21.60 -7.02
N ASN A 151 -15.65 -21.60 -5.78
CA ASN A 151 -15.14 -20.38 -5.16
C ASN A 151 -13.91 -19.85 -5.89
N ILE A 152 -12.99 -20.73 -6.30
CA ILE A 152 -11.81 -20.35 -7.08
C ILE A 152 -12.25 -19.78 -8.44
N ALA A 153 -13.22 -20.40 -9.13
CA ALA A 153 -13.75 -19.90 -10.39
C ALA A 153 -14.41 -18.52 -10.25
N TRP A 154 -15.18 -18.29 -9.20
CA TRP A 154 -15.76 -16.98 -8.88
C TRP A 154 -14.69 -15.92 -8.62
N ALA A 155 -13.67 -16.28 -7.82
CA ALA A 155 -12.58 -15.37 -7.52
C ALA A 155 -11.77 -15.01 -8.78
N LEU A 156 -11.44 -16.01 -9.60
CA LEU A 156 -10.77 -15.81 -10.89
C LEU A 156 -11.58 -14.91 -11.82
N TYR A 157 -12.90 -15.06 -11.88
CA TYR A 157 -13.76 -14.16 -12.66
C TYR A 157 -13.66 -12.71 -12.17
N ILE A 158 -13.71 -12.49 -10.85
CA ILE A 158 -13.64 -11.16 -10.25
C ILE A 158 -12.29 -10.49 -10.56
N ILE A 159 -11.17 -11.21 -10.35
CA ILE A 159 -9.82 -10.68 -10.64
C ILE A 159 -9.66 -10.41 -12.13
N ASN A 160 -10.09 -11.32 -13.01
CA ASN A 160 -10.00 -11.13 -14.45
C ASN A 160 -10.80 -9.90 -14.94
N LYS A 161 -11.98 -9.66 -14.36
CA LYS A 161 -12.77 -8.45 -14.65
C LYS A 161 -12.08 -7.20 -14.09
N SER A 162 -11.52 -7.26 -12.88
CA SER A 162 -10.75 -6.15 -12.31
C SER A 162 -9.52 -5.79 -13.16
N ALA A 163 -8.80 -6.77 -13.67
CA ALA A 163 -7.65 -6.56 -14.55
C ALA A 163 -8.07 -5.82 -15.83
N LYS A 164 -9.21 -6.19 -16.42
CA LYS A 164 -9.77 -5.52 -17.61
C LYS A 164 -10.20 -4.09 -17.32
N VAL A 165 -10.81 -3.81 -16.16
CA VAL A 165 -11.09 -2.43 -15.73
C VAL A 165 -9.79 -1.63 -15.64
N SER A 166 -8.74 -2.18 -15.02
CA SER A 166 -7.44 -1.49 -14.94
C SER A 166 -6.78 -1.27 -16.31
N ARG A 167 -6.92 -2.22 -17.25
CA ARG A 167 -6.50 -2.05 -18.65
C ARG A 167 -7.21 -0.86 -19.30
N ASP A 168 -8.53 -0.77 -19.13
CA ASP A 168 -9.34 0.27 -19.76
C ASP A 168 -9.04 1.66 -19.13
N THR A 169 -8.83 1.72 -17.81
CA THR A 169 -8.34 2.91 -17.10
C THR A 169 -6.96 3.33 -17.61
N LYS A 170 -6.00 2.40 -17.72
CA LYS A 170 -4.66 2.66 -18.25
C LYS A 170 -4.74 3.31 -19.64
N ASN A 171 -5.52 2.73 -20.55
CA ASN A 171 -5.65 3.24 -21.92
C ASN A 171 -6.29 4.64 -21.94
N ARG A 172 -7.32 4.88 -21.12
CA ARG A 172 -7.97 6.19 -21.01
C ARG A 172 -7.01 7.25 -20.46
N SER A 173 -6.32 6.96 -19.35
CA SER A 173 -5.40 7.87 -18.69
C SER A 173 -4.16 8.18 -19.54
N TYR A 174 -3.68 7.21 -20.31
CA TYR A 174 -2.61 7.44 -21.29
C TYR A 174 -3.04 8.45 -22.35
N ARG A 175 -4.23 8.27 -22.95
CA ARG A 175 -4.78 9.20 -23.96
C ARG A 175 -5.05 10.60 -23.40
N SER A 176 -5.36 10.71 -22.11
CA SER A 176 -5.58 12.00 -21.44
C SER A 176 -4.30 12.62 -20.86
N GLY A 177 -3.14 11.97 -20.99
CA GLY A 177 -1.86 12.46 -20.46
C GLY A 177 -1.67 12.34 -18.94
N ASP A 178 -2.56 11.65 -18.21
CA ASP A 178 -2.40 11.40 -16.77
C ASP A 178 -1.53 10.15 -16.54
N TYR A 179 -0.23 10.34 -16.68
CA TYR A 179 0.75 9.25 -16.55
C TYR A 179 0.83 8.66 -15.14
N ARG A 180 0.45 9.42 -14.10
CA ARG A 180 0.42 8.92 -12.72
C ARG A 180 -0.65 7.84 -12.57
N ILE A 181 -1.88 8.13 -13.01
CA ILE A 181 -2.97 7.15 -12.99
C ILE A 181 -2.70 6.00 -13.97
N CYS A 182 -2.14 6.30 -15.15
CA CYS A 182 -1.76 5.28 -16.12
C CYS A 182 -0.80 4.25 -15.52
N ASN A 183 0.26 4.70 -14.83
CA ASN A 183 1.24 3.81 -14.21
C ASN A 183 0.63 2.99 -13.08
N ALA A 184 -0.16 3.60 -12.19
CA ALA A 184 -0.84 2.87 -11.13
C ALA A 184 -1.80 1.80 -11.69
N ALA A 185 -2.56 2.14 -12.73
CA ALA A 185 -3.45 1.20 -13.40
C ALA A 185 -2.69 0.07 -14.11
N LYS A 186 -1.53 0.37 -14.73
CA LYS A 186 -0.64 -0.63 -15.34
C LYS A 186 -0.12 -1.61 -14.29
N THR A 187 0.43 -1.12 -13.17
CA THR A 187 0.96 -1.96 -12.08
C THR A 187 -0.13 -2.88 -11.53
N ARG A 188 -1.31 -2.33 -11.23
CA ARG A 188 -2.45 -3.11 -10.73
C ARG A 188 -2.92 -4.17 -11.73
N MET A 189 -3.03 -3.82 -13.01
CA MET A 189 -3.41 -4.74 -14.09
C MET A 189 -2.43 -5.92 -14.18
N LEU A 190 -1.12 -5.65 -14.16
CA LEU A 190 -0.09 -6.69 -14.24
C LEU A 190 -0.15 -7.61 -13.02
N SER A 191 -0.28 -7.03 -11.82
CA SER A 191 -0.41 -7.80 -10.57
C SER A 191 -1.58 -8.78 -10.61
N HIS A 192 -2.74 -8.35 -11.12
CA HIS A 192 -3.91 -9.23 -11.30
C HIS A 192 -3.69 -10.35 -12.32
N TYR A 193 -3.02 -10.06 -13.44
CA TYR A 193 -2.70 -11.11 -14.42
C TYR A 193 -1.69 -12.10 -13.86
N CYS A 194 -0.67 -11.66 -13.11
CA CYS A 194 0.27 -12.56 -12.44
C CYS A 194 -0.44 -13.51 -11.46
N LEU A 195 -1.32 -12.99 -10.61
CA LEU A 195 -2.09 -13.82 -9.67
C LEU A 195 -3.00 -14.81 -10.40
N LYS A 196 -3.72 -14.34 -11.43
CA LYS A 196 -4.57 -15.20 -12.26
C LYS A 196 -3.76 -16.34 -12.90
N ASP A 197 -2.63 -16.02 -13.52
CA ASP A 197 -1.81 -17.00 -14.23
C ASP A 197 -1.21 -18.02 -13.26
N ALA A 198 -0.75 -17.58 -12.08
CA ALA A 198 -0.26 -18.48 -11.02
C ALA A 198 -1.33 -19.47 -10.56
N VAL A 199 -2.56 -19.00 -10.34
CA VAL A 199 -3.68 -19.86 -9.94
C VAL A 199 -4.04 -20.85 -11.04
N ILE A 200 -4.16 -20.41 -12.29
CA ILE A 200 -4.53 -21.30 -13.40
C ILE A 200 -3.44 -22.36 -13.61
N LYS A 201 -2.16 -21.98 -13.59
CA LYS A 201 -1.04 -22.93 -13.68
C LYS A 201 -1.10 -24.00 -12.57
N LYS A 202 -1.42 -23.59 -11.34
CA LYS A 202 -1.60 -24.52 -10.22
C LYS A 202 -2.81 -25.45 -10.41
N LEU A 203 -3.96 -24.92 -10.85
CA LEU A 203 -5.15 -25.72 -11.15
C LEU A 203 -4.89 -26.76 -12.25
N ILE A 204 -4.13 -26.40 -13.28
CA ILE A 204 -3.71 -27.32 -14.34
C ILE A 204 -2.80 -28.42 -13.76
N ALA A 205 -1.82 -28.06 -12.93
CA ALA A 205 -0.92 -29.03 -12.29
C ALA A 205 -1.68 -29.99 -11.34
N GLU A 206 -2.75 -29.53 -10.71
CA GLU A 206 -3.66 -30.33 -9.88
C GLU A 206 -4.73 -31.08 -10.69
N ASN A 207 -4.73 -30.96 -12.03
CA ASN A 207 -5.72 -31.55 -12.93
C ASN A 207 -7.18 -31.16 -12.61
N ARG A 208 -7.39 -29.92 -12.16
CA ARG A 208 -8.71 -29.34 -11.78
C ARG A 208 -9.33 -28.48 -12.88
N MET A 209 -8.61 -28.25 -13.97
CA MET A 209 -9.07 -27.49 -15.13
C MET A 209 -9.04 -28.34 -16.38
N GLU A 210 -10.10 -28.22 -17.17
CA GLU A 210 -10.23 -28.88 -18.47
C GLU A 210 -9.70 -27.97 -19.57
N PHE A 211 -8.78 -28.47 -20.39
CA PHE A 211 -8.39 -27.80 -21.63
C PHE A 211 -9.48 -27.98 -22.68
N VAL A 212 -9.98 -26.87 -23.23
CA VAL A 212 -11.08 -26.89 -24.22
C VAL A 212 -10.54 -26.76 -25.65
N GLY A 213 -9.49 -25.97 -25.85
CA GLY A 213 -8.93 -25.67 -27.17
C GLY A 213 -8.24 -24.31 -27.21
N ILE A 214 -8.04 -23.78 -28.41
CA ILE A 214 -7.29 -22.54 -28.65
C ILE A 214 -8.15 -21.54 -29.42
N ASN A 215 -8.15 -20.31 -28.94
CA ASN A 215 -8.73 -19.18 -29.65
C ASN A 215 -7.64 -18.34 -30.29
N LYS A 216 -7.88 -17.88 -31.51
CA LYS A 216 -7.03 -16.89 -32.18
C LYS A 216 -7.60 -15.50 -31.90
N GLN A 217 -6.78 -14.58 -31.42
CA GLN A 217 -7.17 -13.20 -31.18
C GLN A 217 -6.36 -12.27 -32.08
N GLU A 218 -7.06 -11.48 -32.88
CA GLU A 218 -6.44 -10.43 -33.69
C GLU A 218 -6.47 -9.12 -32.89
N LEU A 219 -5.30 -8.51 -32.72
CA LEU A 219 -5.14 -7.25 -32.01
C LEU A 219 -5.33 -6.07 -32.99
N PRO A 220 -5.69 -4.87 -32.48
CA PRO A 220 -5.92 -3.69 -33.33
C PRO A 220 -4.69 -3.23 -34.14
N ASP A 221 -3.49 -3.69 -33.79
CA ASP A 221 -2.23 -3.41 -34.49
C ASP A 221 -1.90 -4.46 -35.57
N GLY A 222 -2.80 -5.43 -35.81
CA GLY A 222 -2.63 -6.52 -36.77
C GLY A 222 -1.88 -7.73 -36.23
N ASN A 223 -1.42 -7.70 -34.97
CA ASN A 223 -0.75 -8.84 -34.36
C ASN A 223 -1.75 -9.94 -33.99
N VAL A 224 -1.35 -11.20 -34.19
CA VAL A 224 -2.16 -12.36 -33.85
C VAL A 224 -1.62 -13.00 -32.57
N GLN A 225 -2.49 -13.22 -31.59
CA GLN A 225 -2.18 -13.97 -30.38
C GLN A 225 -3.03 -15.22 -30.28
N TYR A 226 -2.42 -16.32 -29.85
CA TYR A 226 -3.11 -17.58 -29.58
C TYR A 226 -3.33 -17.72 -28.09
N LEU A 227 -4.55 -18.08 -27.71
CA LEU A 227 -4.98 -18.16 -26.32
C LEU A 227 -5.54 -19.54 -26.02
N GLU A 228 -4.89 -20.26 -25.10
CA GLU A 228 -5.40 -21.52 -24.60
C GLU A 228 -6.63 -21.27 -23.72
N LEU A 229 -7.73 -21.97 -24.00
CA LEU A 229 -8.98 -21.87 -23.27
C LEU A 229 -9.09 -23.02 -22.28
N TYR A 230 -9.08 -22.68 -20.99
CA TYR A 230 -9.32 -23.63 -19.91
C TYR A 230 -10.66 -23.37 -19.23
N LYS A 231 -11.29 -24.44 -18.76
CA LYS A 231 -12.60 -24.40 -18.10
C LYS A 231 -12.52 -24.95 -16.68
N ILE A 232 -13.23 -24.29 -15.77
CA ILE A 232 -13.48 -24.74 -14.40
C ILE A 232 -14.93 -24.46 -14.06
N GLY A 233 -15.70 -25.53 -13.84
CA GLY A 233 -17.16 -25.45 -13.71
C GLY A 233 -17.80 -24.71 -14.90
N ARG A 234 -18.50 -23.61 -14.63
CA ARG A 234 -19.20 -22.77 -15.64
C ARG A 234 -18.38 -21.58 -16.16
N PHE A 235 -17.11 -21.47 -15.77
CA PHE A 235 -16.24 -20.37 -16.16
C PHE A 235 -15.13 -20.86 -17.06
N SER A 236 -14.74 -20.01 -18.00
CA SER A 236 -13.63 -20.26 -18.90
C SER A 236 -12.66 -19.09 -18.86
N PHE A 237 -11.37 -19.41 -18.98
CA PHE A 237 -10.27 -18.48 -18.83
C PHE A 237 -9.24 -18.74 -19.91
N HIS A 238 -8.72 -17.64 -20.46
CA HIS A 238 -7.65 -17.67 -21.44
C HIS A 238 -6.28 -17.56 -20.78
N LEU A 239 -5.31 -18.37 -21.23
CA LEU A 239 -3.88 -18.17 -21.01
C LEU A 239 -3.19 -17.89 -22.33
N LEU A 240 -2.06 -17.18 -22.28
CA LEU A 240 -1.23 -16.98 -23.46
C LEU A 240 -0.63 -18.32 -23.89
N CYS A 241 -0.81 -18.70 -25.16
CA CYS A 241 -0.15 -19.86 -25.74
C CYS A 241 1.31 -19.49 -26.05
N GLU A 242 2.25 -20.02 -25.27
CA GLU A 242 3.68 -19.76 -25.47
C GLU A 242 4.26 -20.58 -26.64
N ASP A 243 3.64 -21.72 -26.99
CA ASP A 243 4.11 -22.62 -28.05
C ASP A 243 2.95 -23.18 -28.88
N THR A 244 2.67 -22.53 -30.01
CA THR A 244 1.60 -22.92 -30.93
C THR A 244 1.95 -24.17 -31.76
N SER A 245 3.22 -24.58 -31.80
CA SER A 245 3.66 -25.74 -32.59
C SER A 245 3.15 -27.08 -32.04
N ARG A 246 2.68 -27.08 -30.79
CA ARG A 246 2.19 -28.27 -30.09
C ARG A 246 0.77 -28.68 -30.46
N TYR A 247 0.04 -27.83 -31.19
CA TYR A 247 -1.40 -28.02 -31.39
C TYR A 247 -1.74 -28.25 -32.86
N LYS A 248 -2.56 -29.28 -33.12
CA LYS A 248 -3.14 -29.54 -34.45
C LYS A 248 -4.20 -28.49 -34.78
N ALA A 249 -4.44 -28.23 -36.06
CA ALA A 249 -5.43 -27.25 -36.54
C ALA A 249 -6.84 -27.49 -35.96
N ASP A 250 -7.18 -28.74 -35.67
CA ASP A 250 -8.49 -29.17 -35.14
C ASP A 250 -8.78 -28.68 -33.71
N PHE A 251 -7.79 -28.10 -33.01
CA PHE A 251 -7.97 -27.51 -31.68
C PHE A 251 -8.34 -26.01 -31.72
N ILE A 252 -8.38 -25.40 -32.91
CA ILE A 252 -8.74 -23.98 -33.05
C ILE A 252 -10.27 -23.86 -32.99
N LEU A 253 -10.77 -23.24 -31.92
CA LEU A 253 -12.21 -23.11 -31.66
C LEU A 253 -12.84 -21.92 -32.42
N GLY A 254 -12.05 -20.92 -32.77
CA GLY A 254 -12.49 -19.75 -33.54
C GLY A 254 -11.70 -18.47 -33.27
N ASP A 255 -12.08 -17.40 -33.98
CA ASP A 255 -11.47 -16.07 -33.87
C ASP A 255 -12.19 -15.18 -32.83
N ILE A 256 -11.41 -14.43 -32.06
CA ILE A 256 -11.88 -13.35 -31.18
C ILE A 256 -11.56 -12.03 -31.88
N HIS A 257 -12.59 -11.38 -32.41
CA HIS A 257 -12.44 -10.14 -33.19
C HIS A 257 -12.37 -8.86 -32.34
N ASP A 258 -12.73 -8.93 -31.05
CA ASP A 258 -12.80 -7.76 -30.15
C ASP A 258 -12.10 -7.99 -28.80
N LEU A 259 -11.80 -6.89 -28.10
CA LEU A 259 -11.32 -6.92 -26.73
C LEU A 259 -12.39 -7.51 -25.80
N ILE A 260 -12.02 -8.51 -24.99
CA ILE A 260 -12.93 -9.07 -24.00
C ILE A 260 -13.36 -7.98 -23.00
N SER A 261 -14.68 -7.76 -22.89
CA SER A 261 -15.29 -6.71 -22.06
C SER A 261 -14.98 -6.86 -20.56
N ALA A 262 -14.85 -5.71 -19.89
CA ALA A 262 -14.70 -5.57 -18.44
C ALA A 262 -16.02 -5.65 -17.67
N ASP A 263 -17.17 -5.61 -18.35
CA ASP A 263 -18.49 -5.56 -17.71
C ASP A 263 -18.81 -6.87 -16.99
N LYS A 264 -19.41 -6.76 -15.80
CA LYS A 264 -19.86 -7.92 -15.04
C LYS A 264 -21.24 -8.35 -15.55
N SER A 265 -21.28 -9.45 -16.29
CA SER A 265 -22.50 -10.06 -16.78
C SER A 265 -23.08 -11.12 -15.83
N ARG A 266 -22.35 -11.46 -14.75
CA ARG A 266 -22.75 -12.49 -13.78
C ARG A 266 -22.85 -11.87 -12.38
N ASP A 267 -23.95 -12.15 -11.71
CA ASP A 267 -24.10 -11.83 -10.29
C ASP A 267 -23.29 -12.86 -9.46
N ILE A 268 -22.27 -12.38 -8.76
CA ILE A 268 -21.38 -13.21 -7.94
C ILE A 268 -21.40 -12.64 -6.52
N LYS A 269 -21.83 -13.46 -5.57
CA LYS A 269 -21.88 -13.15 -4.13
C LYS A 269 -20.50 -13.31 -3.47
N MET A 270 -19.47 -12.70 -4.05
CA MET A 270 -18.11 -12.69 -3.51
C MET A 270 -17.51 -11.30 -3.69
N THR A 271 -16.86 -10.78 -2.66
CA THR A 271 -16.23 -9.47 -2.75
C THR A 271 -14.86 -9.57 -3.43
N TYR A 272 -14.37 -8.46 -3.97
CA TYR A 272 -13.01 -8.42 -4.54
C TYR A 272 -11.94 -8.80 -3.50
N ARG A 273 -12.11 -8.42 -2.23
CA ARG A 273 -11.13 -8.72 -1.19
C ARG A 273 -11.12 -10.21 -0.85
N ASP A 274 -12.29 -10.83 -0.72
CA ASP A 274 -12.40 -12.28 -0.53
C ASP A 274 -11.79 -13.03 -1.72
N ALA A 275 -12.02 -12.55 -2.94
CA ALA A 275 -11.45 -13.12 -4.15
C ALA A 275 -9.91 -13.06 -4.16
N VAL A 276 -9.32 -11.90 -3.85
CA VAL A 276 -7.86 -11.75 -3.74
C VAL A 276 -7.32 -12.72 -2.69
N HIS A 277 -7.83 -12.65 -1.46
CA HIS A 277 -7.31 -13.46 -0.36
C HIS A 277 -7.43 -14.96 -0.63
N LEU A 278 -8.55 -15.43 -1.17
CA LEU A 278 -8.74 -16.82 -1.54
C LEU A 278 -7.68 -17.28 -2.55
N LEU A 279 -7.43 -16.48 -3.59
CA LEU A 279 -6.48 -16.81 -4.65
C LEU A 279 -5.03 -16.71 -4.19
N GLU A 280 -4.69 -15.73 -3.36
CA GLU A 280 -3.36 -15.63 -2.74
C GLU A 280 -3.10 -16.82 -1.82
N THR A 281 -4.08 -17.18 -0.97
CA THR A 281 -3.98 -18.34 -0.08
C THR A 281 -3.85 -19.65 -0.88
N TYR A 282 -4.58 -19.77 -1.99
CA TYR A 282 -4.50 -20.96 -2.84
C TYR A 282 -3.19 -21.06 -3.62
N SER A 283 -2.72 -19.97 -4.24
CA SER A 283 -1.53 -19.97 -5.10
C SER A 283 -0.21 -19.78 -4.35
N GLY A 284 -0.23 -19.19 -3.15
CA GLY A 284 0.96 -18.74 -2.43
C GLY A 284 1.60 -17.47 -3.00
N VAL A 285 0.97 -16.84 -4.00
CA VAL A 285 1.43 -15.59 -4.61
C VAL A 285 0.64 -14.44 -4.02
N HIS A 286 1.32 -13.44 -3.44
CA HIS A 286 0.69 -12.24 -2.91
C HIS A 286 0.77 -11.09 -3.92
N LEU A 287 -0.33 -10.36 -4.10
CA LEU A 287 -0.28 -9.07 -4.77
C LEU A 287 0.59 -8.17 -3.91
N THR A 288 1.65 -7.59 -4.47
CA THR A 288 2.45 -6.57 -3.78
C THR A 288 1.51 -5.45 -3.38
N SER A 289 1.17 -5.36 -2.09
CA SER A 289 0.56 -4.15 -1.57
C SER A 289 1.61 -3.07 -1.71
N ASP A 290 1.42 -2.15 -2.65
CA ASP A 290 2.00 -0.83 -2.48
C ASP A 290 1.50 -0.37 -1.10
N LYS A 291 2.41 -0.35 -0.14
CA LYS A 291 2.15 0.15 1.21
C LYS A 291 1.70 1.60 1.02
N ASP A 292 0.43 1.86 1.32
CA ASP A 292 -0.13 3.20 1.48
C ASP A 292 0.63 3.98 2.56
#